data_AF-A0A968D362-F1
#
_entry.id   AF-A0A968D362-F1
#
_cell.length_a   1.000
_cell.length_b   1.000
_cell.length_c   1.000
_cell.angle_alpha   90.00
_cell.angle_beta   90.00
_cell.angle_gamma   90.00
#
_symmetry.space_group_name_H-M   'P 1'
#
loop_
_entity.id
_entity.type
_entity.pdbx_description
1 polymer ?
#
loop_
_entity_poly.entity_id
_entity_poly.type
_entity_poly.pdbx_seq_one_letter_code
_entity_poly.pdbx_strand_id
1 'polypeptide(L)'
;MGDFHRSSDSYGTALEYYEAALRSLGVDQEFDPTVAARLNRKMATCYRSRGLLDQAFLHLERARQFLKGYEFELEYGAVLGVRAGILYDNGKPEEALRDCGLAMEILRSSANHREFALVQRV
;
A
#
# COMPACT_ATOMS: atom_id res chain seq x y z
N MET A 1 22.17 -7.45 19.29
CA MET A 1 20.80 -7.70 19.78
C MET A 1 19.94 -6.45 19.99
N GLY A 2 20.43 -5.20 19.84
CA GLY A 2 19.62 -3.98 20.07
C GLY A 2 18.74 -3.52 18.90
N ASP A 3 19.16 -3.70 17.64
CA ASP A 3 18.43 -3.16 16.48
C ASP A 3 17.16 -3.95 16.12
N PHE A 4 17.11 -5.25 16.44
CA PHE A 4 15.94 -6.10 16.19
C PHE A 4 14.77 -5.74 17.12
N HIS A 5 15.06 -5.37 18.37
CA HIS A 5 14.02 -4.95 19.31
C HIS A 5 13.48 -3.55 18.99
N ARG A 6 14.33 -2.58 18.64
CA ARG A 6 13.89 -1.21 18.32
C ARG A 6 12.95 -1.15 17.10
N SER A 7 13.22 -1.95 16.08
CA SER A 7 12.36 -2.03 14.90
C SER A 7 11.03 -2.73 15.20
N SER A 8 11.07 -3.84 15.94
CA SER A 8 9.87 -4.58 16.34
C SER A 8 8.90 -3.77 17.19
N ASP A 9 9.42 -2.90 18.07
CA ASP A 9 8.63 -1.99 18.90
C ASP A 9 7.99 -0.87 18.07
N SER A 10 8.76 -0.29 17.13
CA SER A 10 8.30 0.78 16.24
C SER A 10 7.17 0.33 15.29
N TYR A 11 7.22 -0.93 14.81
CA TYR A 11 6.15 -1.47 13.96
C TYR A 11 4.85 -1.72 14.73
N GLY A 12 4.93 -2.07 16.03
CA GLY A 12 3.76 -2.22 16.88
C GLY A 12 3.01 -0.91 17.04
N THR A 13 3.71 0.15 17.44
CA THR A 13 3.11 1.49 17.60
C THR A 13 2.57 2.04 16.27
N ALA A 14 3.24 1.77 15.15
CA ALA A 14 2.76 2.17 13.83
C ALA A 14 1.44 1.48 13.45
N LEU A 15 1.30 0.19 13.73
CA LEU A 15 0.07 -0.56 13.47
C LEU A 15 -1.11 0.00 14.28
N GLU A 16 -0.92 0.24 15.57
CA GLU A 16 -1.95 0.82 16.44
C GLU A 16 -2.42 2.18 15.92
N TYR A 17 -1.48 3.04 15.51
CA TYR A 17 -1.79 4.34 14.93
C TYR A 17 -2.59 4.21 13.63
N TYR A 18 -2.20 3.32 12.72
CA TYR A 18 -2.93 3.11 11.46
C TYR A 18 -4.32 2.52 11.67
N GLU A 19 -4.50 1.64 12.65
CA GLU A 19 -5.83 1.11 13.01
C GLU A 19 -6.74 2.16 13.63
N ALA A 20 -6.19 3.04 14.46
CA ALA A 20 -6.94 4.17 15.02
C ALA A 20 -7.36 5.15 13.91
N ALA A 21 -6.46 5.46 12.99
CA ALA A 21 -6.75 6.31 11.83
C ALA A 21 -7.83 5.70 10.93
N LEU A 22 -7.76 4.39 10.66
CA LEU A 22 -8.77 3.70 9.84
C LEU A 22 -10.14 3.67 10.53
N ARG A 23 -10.18 3.52 11.86
CA ARG A 23 -11.41 3.62 12.65
C ARG A 23 -12.02 5.02 12.59
N SER A 24 -11.20 6.07 12.72
CA SER A 24 -11.67 7.46 12.60
C SER A 24 -12.28 7.73 11.22
N LEU A 25 -11.62 7.24 10.16
CA LEU A 25 -12.08 7.44 8.78
C LEU A 25 -13.46 6.82 8.52
N GLY A 26 -13.81 5.71 9.20
CA GLY A 26 -15.14 5.10 9.10
C GLY A 26 -16.25 5.84 9.85
N VAL A 27 -15.89 6.81 10.70
CA VAL A 27 -16.82 7.65 11.47
C VAL A 27 -17.06 9.01 10.78
N ASP A 28 -16.12 9.46 9.97
CA ASP A 28 -16.22 10.72 9.23
C ASP A 28 -17.20 10.64 8.05
N GLN A 29 -17.92 11.75 7.77
CA GLN A 29 -18.86 11.84 6.65
C GLN A 29 -18.15 11.87 5.27
N GLU A 30 -16.85 12.17 5.24
CA GLU A 30 -16.01 12.16 4.03
C GLU A 30 -15.09 10.93 4.03
N PHE A 31 -15.68 9.76 3.81
CA PHE A 31 -14.91 8.54 3.63
C PHE A 31 -14.11 8.59 2.32
N ASP A 32 -12.79 8.75 2.42
CA ASP A 32 -11.89 8.68 1.26
C ASP A 32 -11.31 7.25 1.10
N PRO A 33 -11.74 6.49 0.07
CA PRO A 33 -11.26 5.14 -0.18
C PRO A 33 -9.75 5.07 -0.46
N THR A 34 -9.15 6.13 -1.03
CA THR A 34 -7.71 6.17 -1.31
C THR A 34 -6.89 6.28 -0.01
N VAL A 35 -7.40 7.02 0.98
CA VAL A 35 -6.79 7.11 2.31
C VAL A 35 -6.90 5.78 3.04
N ALA A 36 -8.07 5.12 2.98
CA ALA A 36 -8.28 3.79 3.57
C ALA A 36 -7.31 2.75 2.97
N ALA A 37 -7.13 2.78 1.64
CA ALA A 37 -6.19 1.91 0.94
C ALA A 37 -4.74 2.15 1.35
N ARG A 38 -4.34 3.43 1.44
CA ARG A 38 -2.99 3.83 1.86
C ARG A 38 -2.65 3.36 3.29
N LEU A 39 -3.60 3.47 4.21
CA LEU A 39 -3.44 2.97 5.58
C LEU A 39 -3.26 1.45 5.60
N ASN A 40 -4.10 0.71 4.89
CA ASN A 40 -3.99 -0.75 4.79
C ASN A 40 -2.66 -1.18 4.14
N ARG A 41 -2.20 -0.48 3.09
CA ARG A 41 -0.89 -0.74 2.45
C ARG A 41 0.28 -0.53 3.42
N LYS A 42 0.21 0.51 4.27
CA LYS A 42 1.23 0.77 5.30
C LYS A 42 1.23 -0.35 6.36
N MET A 43 0.06 -0.78 6.82
CA MET A 43 -0.06 -1.91 7.74
C MET A 43 0.52 -3.19 7.13
N ALA A 44 0.22 -3.49 5.86
CA ALA A 44 0.78 -4.63 5.16
C ALA A 44 2.32 -4.60 5.13
N THR A 45 2.91 -3.43 4.92
CA THR A 45 4.36 -3.25 4.96
C THR A 45 4.92 -3.52 6.36
N CYS A 46 4.25 -3.05 7.41
CA CYS A 46 4.65 -3.34 8.80
C CYS A 46 4.59 -4.84 9.11
N TYR A 47 3.53 -5.55 8.68
CA TYR A 47 3.41 -7.00 8.85
C TYR A 47 4.47 -7.76 8.07
N ARG A 48 4.75 -7.36 6.82
CA ARG A 48 5.85 -7.91 6.02
C ARG A 48 7.19 -7.78 6.73
N SER A 49 7.51 -6.59 7.27
CA SER A 49 8.76 -6.37 8.01
C SER A 49 8.87 -7.21 9.30
N ARG A 50 7.74 -7.69 9.84
CA ARG A 50 7.70 -8.62 10.99
C ARG A 50 7.68 -10.10 10.56
N GLY A 51 7.76 -10.40 9.27
CA GLY A 51 7.67 -11.76 8.71
C GLY A 51 6.25 -12.35 8.70
N LEU A 52 5.22 -11.55 9.03
CA LEU A 52 3.83 -12.00 9.11
C LEU A 52 3.14 -11.83 7.75
N LEU A 53 3.54 -12.64 6.77
CA LEU A 53 3.11 -12.48 5.37
C LEU A 53 1.59 -12.66 5.18
N ASP A 54 0.93 -13.54 5.94
CA ASP A 54 -0.53 -13.74 5.84
C ASP A 54 -1.31 -12.48 6.23
N GLN A 55 -0.89 -11.82 7.32
CA GLN A 55 -1.48 -10.56 7.76
C GLN A 55 -1.20 -9.45 6.75
N ALA A 56 0.00 -9.46 6.15
CA ALA A 56 0.35 -8.51 5.11
C ALA A 56 -0.55 -8.65 3.87
N PHE A 57 -0.82 -9.88 3.42
CA PHE A 57 -1.76 -10.15 2.32
C PHE A 57 -3.19 -9.74 2.65
N LEU A 58 -3.67 -10.03 3.86
CA LEU A 58 -5.02 -9.65 4.30
C LEU A 58 -5.23 -8.13 4.18
N HIS A 59 -4.26 -7.34 4.65
CA HIS A 59 -4.34 -5.89 4.55
C HIS A 59 -4.20 -5.38 3.10
N LEU A 60 -3.38 -6.02 2.27
CA LEU A 60 -3.34 -5.68 0.85
C LEU A 60 -4.66 -5.93 0.12
N GLU A 61 -5.32 -7.05 0.39
CA GLU A 61 -6.62 -7.34 -0.21
C GLU A 61 -7.68 -6.33 0.23
N ARG A 62 -7.67 -5.90 1.49
CA ARG A 62 -8.50 -4.77 1.96
C ARG A 62 -8.18 -3.48 1.21
N ALA A 63 -6.90 -3.14 1.03
CA ALA A 63 -6.50 -1.96 0.27
C ALA A 63 -7.03 -2.01 -1.17
N ARG A 64 -6.97 -3.18 -1.83
CA ARG A 64 -7.51 -3.37 -3.18
C ARG A 64 -9.03 -3.27 -3.23
N GLN A 65 -9.74 -3.74 -2.21
CA GLN A 65 -11.19 -3.57 -2.12
C GLN A 65 -11.59 -2.09 -2.07
N PHE A 66 -10.86 -1.27 -1.30
CA PHE A 66 -11.10 0.18 -1.26
C PHE A 66 -10.80 0.87 -2.60
N LEU A 67 -9.77 0.41 -3.33
CA LEU A 67 -9.41 0.95 -4.65
C LEU A 67 -10.21 0.34 -5.81
N LYS A 68 -11.28 -0.43 -5.55
CA LYS A 68 -12.13 -0.97 -6.61
C LYS A 68 -12.80 0.20 -7.35
N GLY A 69 -12.50 0.37 -8.63
CA GLY A 69 -12.92 1.52 -9.44
C GLY A 69 -11.87 2.63 -9.59
N TYR A 70 -10.74 2.54 -8.88
CA TYR A 70 -9.59 3.45 -8.92
C TYR A 70 -8.33 2.73 -9.45
N GLU A 71 -8.53 1.73 -10.31
CA GLU A 71 -7.49 0.77 -10.73
C GLU A 71 -6.35 1.39 -11.56
N PHE A 72 -6.51 2.63 -12.02
CA PHE A 72 -5.51 3.39 -12.78
C PHE A 72 -4.85 4.51 -11.97
N GLU A 73 -5.17 4.63 -10.68
CA GLU A 73 -4.61 5.67 -9.83
C GLU A 73 -3.26 5.28 -9.23
N LEU A 74 -2.50 6.31 -8.85
CA LEU A 74 -1.19 6.19 -8.23
C LEU A 74 -1.19 5.23 -7.02
N GLU A 75 -2.25 5.27 -6.19
CA GLU A 75 -2.31 4.42 -5.00
C GLU A 75 -2.48 2.94 -5.36
N TYR A 76 -3.16 2.61 -6.46
CA TYR A 76 -3.27 1.23 -6.94
C TYR A 76 -1.90 0.67 -7.37
N GLY A 77 -1.13 1.47 -8.12
CA GLY A 77 0.26 1.13 -8.46
C GLY A 77 1.13 0.92 -7.22
N ALA A 78 0.98 1.75 -6.18
CA ALA A 78 1.69 1.59 -4.92
C ALA A 78 1.30 0.30 -4.17
N VAL A 79 0.01 -0.06 -4.18
CA VAL A 79 -0.49 -1.32 -3.59
C VAL A 79 0.10 -2.54 -4.32
N LEU A 80 0.14 -2.52 -5.65
CA LEU A 80 0.77 -3.58 -6.46
C LEU A 80 2.27 -3.73 -6.15
N GLY A 81 3.01 -2.63 -6.01
CA GLY A 81 4.43 -2.70 -5.66
C GLY A 81 4.71 -3.35 -4.30
N VAL A 82 3.86 -3.07 -3.30
CA VAL A 82 3.97 -3.73 -1.98
C VAL A 82 3.58 -5.22 -2.09
N ARG A 83 2.54 -5.55 -2.87
CA ARG A 83 2.16 -6.95 -3.11
C ARG A 83 3.26 -7.74 -3.80
N ALA A 84 3.92 -7.16 -4.79
CA ALA A 84 5.06 -7.77 -5.45
C ALA A 84 6.19 -8.11 -4.46
N GLY A 85 6.51 -7.18 -3.55
CA GLY A 85 7.50 -7.43 -2.50
C GLY A 85 7.12 -8.60 -1.58
N ILE A 86 5.85 -8.70 -1.19
CA ILE A 86 5.35 -9.80 -0.34
C ILE A 86 5.33 -11.13 -1.11
N LEU A 87 4.93 -11.12 -2.38
CA LEU A 87 4.95 -12.31 -3.25
C LEU A 87 6.37 -12.83 -3.45
N TYR A 88 7.34 -11.93 -3.63
CA TYR A 88 8.75 -12.29 -3.72
C TYR A 88 9.24 -12.97 -2.44
N ASP A 89 8.94 -12.39 -1.28
CA ASP A 89 9.29 -12.98 0.03
C ASP A 89 8.58 -14.33 0.26
N ASN A 90 7.40 -14.53 -0.33
CA ASN A 90 6.63 -15.76 -0.27
C ASN A 90 7.03 -16.80 -1.34
N GLY A 91 8.14 -16.59 -2.05
CA GLY A 91 8.66 -17.54 -3.04
C GLY A 91 7.89 -17.59 -4.36
N LYS A 92 7.16 -16.52 -4.70
CA LYS A 92 6.37 -16.38 -5.95
C LYS A 92 6.93 -15.26 -6.85
N PRO A 93 8.16 -15.39 -7.36
CA PRO A 93 8.82 -14.32 -8.09
C PRO A 93 8.15 -14.00 -9.43
N GLU A 94 7.53 -14.97 -10.12
CA GLU A 94 6.85 -14.74 -11.39
C GLU A 94 5.61 -13.86 -11.22
N GLU A 95 4.84 -14.08 -10.16
CA GLU A 95 3.68 -13.25 -9.81
C GLU A 95 4.15 -11.85 -9.38
N ALA A 96 5.22 -11.76 -8.58
CA ALA A 96 5.82 -10.49 -8.19
C ALA A 96 6.31 -9.66 -9.39
N LEU A 97 6.93 -10.28 -10.39
CA LEU A 97 7.38 -9.60 -11.60
C LEU A 97 6.22 -8.99 -12.40
N ARG A 98 5.11 -9.73 -12.53
CA ARG A 98 3.90 -9.22 -13.19
C ARG A 98 3.35 -7.99 -12.47
N ASP A 99 3.29 -8.07 -11.15
CA ASP A 99 2.81 -6.96 -10.31
C ASP A 99 3.71 -5.73 -10.37
N CYS A 100 5.03 -5.93 -10.33
CA CYS A 100 6.00 -4.86 -10.53
C CYS A 100 5.84 -4.21 -11.92
N GLY A 101 5.64 -5.00 -12.97
CA GLY A 101 5.41 -4.49 -14.33
C GLY A 101 4.18 -3.58 -14.40
N LEU A 102 3.05 -4.08 -13.89
CA LEU A 102 1.79 -3.31 -13.84
C LEU A 102 1.92 -2.05 -12.96
N ALA A 103 2.56 -2.16 -11.79
CA ALA A 103 2.80 -1.03 -10.91
C ALA A 103 3.61 0.07 -11.62
N MET A 104 4.68 -0.30 -12.32
CA MET A 104 5.50 0.65 -13.08
C MET A 104 4.72 1.32 -14.21
N GLU A 105 3.89 0.58 -14.93
CA GLU A 105 3.05 1.12 -16.00
C GLU A 105 2.07 2.18 -15.48
N ILE A 106 1.37 1.87 -14.38
CA ILE A 106 0.40 2.78 -13.75
C ILE A 106 1.10 4.03 -13.20
N LEU A 107 2.20 3.86 -12.48
CA LEU A 107 2.95 4.97 -11.89
C LEU A 107 3.56 5.88 -12.97
N ARG A 108 4.04 5.30 -14.08
CA ARG A 108 4.59 6.05 -15.21
C ARG A 108 3.50 6.83 -15.95
N SER A 109 2.35 6.23 -16.22
CA SER A 109 1.22 6.93 -16.86
C SER A 109 0.71 8.08 -15.97
N SER A 110 0.63 7.85 -14.66
CA SER A 110 0.23 8.86 -13.67
C SER A 110 1.23 10.02 -13.57
N ALA A 111 2.54 9.74 -13.61
CA ALA A 111 3.57 10.76 -13.61
C ALA A 111 3.51 11.63 -14.87
N ASN A 112 3.38 11.01 -16.05
CA ASN A 112 3.23 11.72 -17.31
C ASN A 112 1.95 12.58 -17.33
N HIS A 113 0.83 12.08 -16.80
CA HIS A 113 -0.39 12.87 -16.65
C HIS A 113 -0.22 14.04 -15.68
N ARG A 114 0.56 13.89 -14.60
CA ARG A 114 0.88 14.98 -13.67
C ARG A 114 1.73 16.07 -14.31
N GLU A 115 2.73 15.70 -15.11
CA GLU A 115 3.53 16.66 -15.86
C GLU A 115 2.67 17.43 -16.88
N PHE A 116 1.78 16.75 -17.61
CA PHE A 116 0.82 17.42 -18.52
C PHE A 116 -0.16 18.34 -17.78
N ALA A 117 -0.66 17.95 -16.61
CA ALA A 117 -1.59 18.75 -15.82
C ALA A 117 -0.94 20.02 -15.21
N LEU A 118 0.38 19.99 -14.97
CA LEU A 118 1.12 21.15 -14.47
C LEU A 118 1.46 22.16 -15.58
N VAL A 119 1.66 21.69 -16.82
CA VAL A 119 1.95 22.57 -17.97
C VAL A 119 0.72 23.33 -18.46
N GLN A 120 -0.50 22.82 -18.24
CA GLN A 120 -1.75 23.52 -18.60
C GLN A 120 -2.26 24.54 -17.55
N ARG A 121 -1.48 24.83 -16.51
CA ARG A 121 -1.80 25.82 -15.47
C ARG A 121 -0.97 27.12 -15.56
N VAL A 122 -0.38 27.41 -16.72
CA VAL A 122 0.32 28.67 -17.03
C VAL A 122 -0.38 29.35 -18.19
#